data_AF-A0A7V1BXB5-F1
#
_entry.id   AF-A0A7V1BXB5-F1
#
_cell.length_a   1.000
_cell.length_b   1.000
_cell.length_c   1.000
_cell.angle_alpha   90.00
_cell.angle_beta   90.00
_cell.angle_gamma   90.00
#
_symmetry.space_group_name_H-M   'P 1'
#
loop_
_entity.id
_entity.type
_entity.pdbx_description
1 polymer ?
#
loop_
_entity_poly.entity_id
_entity_poly.type
_entity_poly.pdbx_seq_one_letter_code
_entity_poly.pdbx_strand_id
1 'polypeptide(L)'
;LAKEIIEGLSEKKLIGLKTSKDEVISSTDSLILDELMVEDRLNKEVRDLLQQYDSQIEEGQLDFQKLFDLTKRKLIRERNIIL
;
A
#
# COMPACT_ATOMS: atom_id res chain seq x y z
N LEU A 1 2.13 16.97 7.99
CA LEU A 1 1.05 16.31 7.22
C LEU A 1 -0.07 15.84 8.14
N ALA A 2 0.12 14.83 9.01
CA ALA A 2 -0.97 14.38 9.91
C ALA A 2 -1.50 15.47 10.85
N LYS A 3 -0.63 16.32 11.38
CA LYS A 3 -1.03 17.43 12.27
C LYS A 3 -1.98 18.43 11.59
N GLU A 4 -1.70 18.83 10.36
CA GLU A 4 -2.56 19.72 9.56
C GLU A 4 -3.90 19.05 9.18
N ILE A 5 -3.87 17.76 8.83
CA ILE A 5 -5.08 16.99 8.52
C ILE A 5 -6.00 16.91 9.74
N ILE A 6 -5.43 16.64 10.93
CA ILE A 6 -6.18 16.57 12.19
C ILE A 6 -6.66 17.94 12.62
N GLU A 7 -5.86 19.01 12.44
CA GLU A 7 -6.31 20.37 12.71
C GLU A 7 -7.48 20.78 11.80
N GLY A 8 -7.39 20.53 10.50
CA GLY A 8 -8.48 20.84 9.56
C GLY A 8 -9.74 20.01 9.80
N LEU A 9 -9.60 18.73 10.17
CA LEU A 9 -10.73 17.87 10.54
C LEU A 9 -11.36 18.27 11.89
N SER A 10 -10.53 18.75 12.83
CA SER A 10 -10.97 19.27 14.13
C SER A 10 -11.65 20.64 14.01
N GLU A 11 -11.16 21.52 13.12
CA GLU A 11 -11.81 22.80 12.78
C GLU A 11 -13.18 22.58 12.14
N LYS A 12 -13.29 21.58 11.26
CA LYS A 12 -14.56 21.21 10.61
C LYS A 12 -15.52 20.45 11.53
N LYS A 13 -15.17 20.19 12.81
CA LYS A 13 -15.96 19.41 13.78
C LYS A 13 -16.38 18.01 13.29
N LEU A 14 -15.65 17.44 12.34
CA LEU A 14 -15.97 16.13 11.75
C LEU A 14 -15.53 14.96 12.64
N ILE A 15 -14.66 15.21 13.62
CA ILE A 15 -14.15 14.21 14.56
C ILE A 15 -14.32 14.69 15.99
N GLY A 16 -14.92 13.84 16.83
CA GLY A 16 -14.87 13.97 18.28
C GLY A 16 -13.61 13.27 18.80
N LEU A 17 -12.62 14.04 19.23
CA LEU A 17 -11.42 13.50 19.86
C LEU A 17 -11.82 12.83 21.19
N LYS A 18 -11.91 11.50 21.21
CA LYS A 18 -12.11 10.69 22.42
C LYS A 18 -10.82 10.51 23.24
N THR A 19 -9.66 10.82 22.65
CA THR A 19 -8.33 10.66 23.24
C THR A 19 -7.45 11.88 22.96
N SER A 20 -6.23 11.91 23.53
CA SER A 20 -5.25 13.00 23.37
C SER A 20 -4.89 13.28 21.91
N LYS A 21 -4.77 14.57 21.54
CA LYS A 21 -4.47 15.03 20.17
C LYS A 21 -3.19 14.38 19.60
N ASP A 22 -2.17 14.20 20.44
CA ASP A 22 -0.91 13.54 20.08
C ASP A 22 -1.07 12.06 19.69
N GLU A 23 -1.92 11.29 20.36
CA GLU A 23 -2.16 9.87 20.00
C GLU A 23 -2.84 9.75 18.64
N VAL A 24 -3.76 10.68 18.34
CA VAL A 24 -4.45 10.69 17.04
C VAL A 24 -3.49 11.08 15.93
N ILE A 25 -2.60 12.05 16.17
CA ILE A 25 -1.54 12.41 15.22
C ILE A 25 -0.60 11.23 14.97
N SER A 26 -0.10 10.59 16.02
CA SER A 26 0.81 9.44 15.90
C SER A 26 0.14 8.24 15.22
N SER A 27 -1.13 7.96 15.53
CA SER A 27 -1.89 6.89 14.88
C SER A 27 -2.12 7.19 13.40
N THR A 28 -2.43 8.44 13.07
CA THR A 28 -2.67 8.88 11.68
C THR A 28 -1.38 8.86 10.86
N ASP A 29 -0.26 9.35 11.41
CA ASP A 29 1.05 9.23 10.76
C ASP A 29 1.43 7.77 10.54
N SER A 30 1.17 6.90 11.53
CA SER A 30 1.43 5.46 11.38
C SER A 30 0.55 4.83 10.31
N LEU A 31 -0.72 5.22 10.22
CA LEU A 31 -1.66 4.77 9.19
C LEU A 31 -1.22 5.21 7.78
N ILE A 32 -0.81 6.47 7.64
CA ILE A 32 -0.31 7.02 6.37
C ILE A 32 0.98 6.31 5.97
N LEU A 33 1.88 6.07 6.93
CA LEU A 33 3.11 5.29 6.70
C LEU A 33 2.80 3.85 6.30
N ASP A 34 1.86 3.18 6.97
CA ASP A 34 1.46 1.81 6.60
C ASP A 34 0.82 1.76 5.21
N GLU A 35 -0.01 2.73 4.83
CA GLU A 35 -0.55 2.82 3.46
C GLU A 35 0.54 3.08 2.41
N LEU A 36 1.51 3.93 2.70
CA LEU A 36 2.67 4.13 1.81
C LEU A 36 3.51 2.84 1.70
N MET A 37 3.69 2.12 2.81
CA MET A 37 4.42 0.86 2.84
C MET A 37 3.67 -0.30 2.19
N VAL A 38 2.35 -0.23 2.05
CA VAL A 38 1.56 -1.24 1.33
C VAL A 38 2.04 -1.35 -0.12
N GLU A 39 2.38 -0.23 -0.77
CA GLU A 39 2.87 -0.23 -2.16
C GLU A 39 4.26 -0.90 -2.27
N ASP A 40 5.15 -0.64 -1.32
CA ASP A 40 6.47 -1.29 -1.22
C ASP A 40 6.35 -2.81 -0.96
N ARG A 41 5.46 -3.23 -0.05
CA ARG A 41 5.18 -4.64 0.21
C ARG A 41 4.62 -5.34 -1.04
N LEU A 42 3.73 -4.66 -1.76
CA LEU A 42 3.15 -5.16 -3.01
C LEU A 42 4.23 -5.35 -4.08
N ASN A 43 5.11 -4.37 -4.26
CA ASN A 43 6.22 -4.45 -5.20
C ASN A 43 7.17 -5.60 -4.83
N LYS A 44 7.43 -5.82 -3.54
CA LYS A 44 8.28 -6.92 -3.07
C LYS A 44 7.62 -8.29 -3.31
N GLU A 45 6.34 -8.45 -3.00
CA GLU A 45 5.59 -9.69 -3.28
C GLU A 45 5.57 -10.01 -4.78
N VAL A 46 5.37 -9.00 -5.64
CA VAL A 46 5.43 -9.17 -7.11
C VAL A 46 6.82 -9.64 -7.54
N ARG A 47 7.89 -9.05 -6.99
CA ARG A 47 9.27 -9.47 -7.30
C ARG A 47 9.58 -10.88 -6.81
N ASP A 48 9.20 -11.24 -5.59
CA ASP A 48 9.44 -12.58 -5.02
C ASP A 48 8.65 -13.66 -5.79
N LEU A 49 7.44 -13.34 -6.26
CA LEU A 49 6.68 -14.22 -7.15
C LEU A 49 7.42 -14.40 -8.48
N LEU A 50 7.85 -13.31 -9.11
CA LEU A 50 8.57 -13.38 -10.38
C LEU A 50 9.90 -14.11 -10.25
N GLN A 51 10.61 -13.95 -9.14
CA GLN A 51 11.85 -14.67 -8.88
C GLN A 51 11.66 -16.19 -8.83
N GLN A 52 10.47 -16.68 -8.41
CA GLN A 52 10.13 -18.11 -8.46
C GLN A 52 9.77 -18.58 -9.88
N TYR A 53 9.33 -17.68 -10.74
CA TYR A 53 9.03 -17.96 -12.15
C TYR A 53 10.20 -17.64 -13.09
N ASP A 54 11.28 -17.00 -12.62
CA ASP A 54 12.46 -16.65 -13.42
C ASP A 54 13.04 -17.87 -14.14
N SER A 55 13.12 -19.02 -13.49
CA SER A 55 13.57 -20.26 -14.14
C SER A 55 12.66 -20.74 -15.28
N GLN A 56 11.34 -20.47 -15.20
CA GLN A 56 10.38 -20.82 -16.26
C GLN A 56 10.32 -19.76 -17.38
N ILE A 57 10.65 -18.52 -17.05
CA ILE A 57 10.81 -17.41 -17.98
C ILE A 57 12.10 -17.60 -18.79
N GLU A 58 13.21 -17.99 -18.15
CA GLU A 58 14.48 -18.33 -18.80
C GLU A 58 14.35 -19.55 -19.72
N GLU A 59 13.52 -20.53 -19.37
CA GLU A 59 13.18 -21.67 -20.24
C GLU A 59 12.34 -21.26 -21.47
N GLY A 60 11.98 -19.99 -21.61
CA GLY A 60 11.36 -19.42 -22.81
C GLY A 60 9.86 -19.66 -22.94
N GLN A 61 9.19 -20.13 -21.88
CA GLN A 61 7.75 -20.42 -21.90
C GLN A 61 6.88 -19.23 -21.46
N LEU A 62 7.43 -18.24 -20.74
CA LEU A 62 6.67 -17.16 -20.11
C LEU A 62 7.33 -15.78 -20.29
N ASP A 63 6.53 -14.79 -20.69
CA ASP A 63 6.96 -13.38 -20.74
C ASP A 63 6.97 -12.78 -19.33
N PHE A 64 8.15 -12.42 -18.81
CA PHE A 64 8.32 -11.70 -17.53
C PHE A 64 7.39 -10.49 -17.42
N GLN A 65 7.30 -9.71 -18.50
CA GLN A 65 6.53 -8.48 -18.53
C GLN A 65 5.02 -8.74 -18.43
N LYS A 66 4.51 -9.83 -19.03
CA LYS A 66 3.09 -10.22 -18.88
C LYS A 66 2.79 -10.76 -17.48
N LEU A 67 3.69 -11.56 -16.90
CA LEU A 67 3.52 -12.05 -15.54
C LEU A 67 3.54 -10.91 -14.52
N PHE A 68 4.41 -9.91 -14.71
CA PHE A 68 4.44 -8.71 -13.88
C PHE A 68 3.10 -7.97 -13.95
N ASP A 69 2.58 -7.72 -15.16
CA ASP A 69 1.30 -7.02 -15.35
C ASP A 69 0.12 -7.81 -14.75
N LEU A 70 0.08 -9.13 -14.96
CA LEU A 70 -0.97 -10.00 -14.43
C LEU A 70 -0.92 -10.07 -12.90
N THR A 71 0.26 -10.23 -12.32
CA THR A 71 0.46 -10.33 -10.87
C THR A 71 0.14 -8.99 -10.20
N LYS A 72 0.59 -7.88 -10.77
CA LYS A 72 0.24 -6.53 -10.29
C LYS A 72 -1.28 -6.31 -10.33
N ARG A 73 -1.95 -6.66 -11.43
CA ARG A 73 -3.42 -6.57 -11.54
C ARG A 73 -4.16 -7.50 -10.58
N LYS A 74 -3.61 -8.69 -10.30
CA LYS A 74 -4.20 -9.66 -9.38
C LYS A 74 -4.10 -9.16 -7.94
N LEU A 75 -2.92 -8.66 -7.53
CA LEU A 75 -2.72 -8.07 -6.20
C LEU A 75 -3.56 -6.80 -5.99
N ILE A 76 -3.67 -5.93 -7.00
CA ILE A 76 -4.55 -4.75 -6.94
C ILE A 76 -6.00 -5.18 -6.68
N ARG A 77 -6.47 -6.24 -7.34
CA ARG A 77 -7.82 -6.79 -7.16
C ARG A 77 -8.02 -7.47 -5.81
N GLU A 78 -7.05 -8.26 -5.34
CA GLU A 78 -7.16 -8.98 -4.07
C GLU A 78 -7.09 -8.04 -2.85
N ARG A 79 -6.28 -6.99 -2.91
CA ARG A 79 -6.16 -6.01 -1.82
C ARG A 79 -7.08 -4.79 -1.97
N ASN A 80 -7.87 -4.72 -3.04
CA ASN A 80 -8.80 -3.62 -3.32
C ASN A 80 -8.13 -2.24 -3.22
N ILE A 81 -6.86 -2.17 -3.62
CA ILE A 81 -6.05 -0.95 -3.57
C ILE A 81 -6.52 -0.07 -4.72
N ILE A 82 -7.07 1.09 -4.39
CA ILE A 82 -7.44 2.12 -5.36
C ILE A 82 -6.17 2.90 -5.68
N LEU A 83 -5.73 2.83 -6.94
CA LEU A 83 -4.59 3.59 -7.45
C LEU A 83 -5.01 5.03 -7.79
#